data_AF-A0A409V6V4-F1
#
_entry.id   AF-A0A409V6V4-F1
#
_cell.length_a   1.000
_cell.length_b   1.000
_cell.length_c   1.000
_cell.angle_alpha   90.00
_cell.angle_beta   90.00
_cell.angle_gamma   90.00
#
_symmetry.space_group_name_H-M   'P 1'
#
loop_
_entity.id
_entity.type
_entity.pdbx_description
1 polymer ?
#
loop_
_entity_poly.entity_id
_entity_poly.type
_entity_poly.pdbx_seq_one_letter_code
_entity_poly.pdbx_strand_id
1 'polypeptide(L)'
;MNVILAIKQYISKMIEDSGPGMKVLLMDKDTTSIVSMVYAQSEILQKEVYLFERLDSAGRETMKHLKCIAFVRPTKENVELLAQELRMSKYDFSNVISKQDVKVLAEADDQEVVREVQEFFGDYVAVSPHLFTLNINRCCQ
;
A
#
# COMPACT_ATOMS: atom_id res chain seq x y z
N MET A 1 -6.81 -9.45 -22.53
CA MET A 1 -6.12 -8.64 -21.49
C MET A 1 -6.99 -8.66 -20.24
N ASN A 2 -6.50 -9.23 -19.12
CA ASN A 2 -7.28 -9.36 -17.88
C ASN A 2 -6.80 -8.34 -16.84
N VAL A 3 -7.62 -7.31 -16.57
CA VAL A 3 -7.24 -6.20 -15.68
C VAL A 3 -7.25 -6.60 -14.19
N ILE A 4 -8.10 -7.55 -13.80
CA ILE A 4 -8.08 -8.14 -12.44
C ILE A 4 -6.76 -8.87 -12.22
N LEU A 5 -6.34 -9.68 -13.20
CA LEU A 5 -5.10 -10.44 -13.10
C LEU A 5 -3.88 -9.53 -13.00
N ALA A 6 -3.86 -8.41 -13.73
CA ALA A 6 -2.77 -7.45 -13.67
C ALA A 6 -2.57 -6.88 -12.26
N ILE A 7 -3.65 -6.44 -11.59
CA ILE A 7 -3.56 -5.94 -10.21
C ILE A 7 -3.22 -7.08 -9.24
N LYS A 8 -3.81 -8.29 -9.42
CA LYS A 8 -3.46 -9.46 -8.59
C LYS A 8 -1.96 -9.73 -8.65
N GLN A 9 -1.36 -9.70 -9.83
CA GLN A 9 0.08 -9.93 -10.02
C GLN A 9 0.93 -8.85 -9.33
N TYR A 10 0.55 -7.58 -9.41
CA TYR A 10 1.28 -6.51 -8.72
C TYR A 10 1.27 -6.69 -7.20
N ILE A 11 0.11 -6.93 -6.60
CA ILE A 11 0.01 -7.13 -5.15
C ILE A 11 0.70 -8.43 -4.73
N SER A 12 0.59 -9.50 -5.53
CA SER A 12 1.31 -10.76 -5.24
C SER A 12 2.81 -10.53 -5.21
N LYS A 13 3.35 -9.85 -6.22
CA LYS A 13 4.77 -9.51 -6.29
C LYS A 13 5.21 -8.69 -5.08
N MET A 14 4.45 -7.65 -4.72
CA MET A 14 4.74 -6.82 -3.54
C MET A 14 4.79 -7.62 -2.23
N ILE A 15 3.87 -8.59 -2.05
CA ILE A 15 3.84 -9.45 -0.86
C ILE A 15 4.99 -10.47 -0.86
N GLU A 16 5.39 -10.96 -2.03
CA GLU A 16 6.49 -11.91 -2.20
C GLU A 16 7.85 -11.23 -1.98
N ASP A 17 8.06 -10.01 -2.52
CA ASP A 17 9.29 -9.23 -2.39
C ASP A 17 9.56 -8.82 -0.92
N SER A 18 8.50 -8.63 -0.11
CA SER A 18 8.61 -8.42 1.35
C SER A 18 9.23 -9.62 2.10
N GLY A 19 9.30 -10.80 1.46
CA GLY A 19 9.83 -12.03 2.03
C GLY A 19 8.89 -12.68 3.06
N PRO A 20 9.27 -13.80 3.68
CA PRO A 20 8.41 -14.53 4.61
C PRO A 20 8.19 -13.78 5.93
N GLY A 21 7.08 -14.06 6.60
CA GLY A 21 6.76 -13.55 7.94
C GLY A 21 5.43 -12.81 8.01
N MET A 22 5.04 -12.43 9.23
CA MET A 22 3.77 -11.73 9.46
C MET A 22 3.80 -10.32 8.87
N LYS A 23 2.84 -10.03 7.98
CA LYS A 23 2.75 -8.75 7.27
C LYS A 23 1.49 -7.98 7.62
N VAL A 24 1.62 -6.66 7.63
CA VAL A 24 0.52 -5.70 7.61
C VAL A 24 0.50 -5.00 6.25
N LEU A 25 -0.68 -4.86 5.67
CA LEU A 25 -0.91 -4.08 4.46
C LEU A 25 -1.51 -2.74 4.84
N LEU A 26 -0.71 -1.69 4.71
CA LEU A 26 -1.10 -0.31 4.98
C LEU A 26 -1.59 0.34 3.68
N MET A 27 -2.83 0.81 3.68
CA MET A 27 -3.52 1.32 2.48
C MET A 27 -4.09 2.71 2.73
N ASP A 28 -4.41 3.43 1.66
CA ASP A 28 -5.26 4.61 1.73
C ASP A 28 -6.71 4.25 1.38
N LYS A 29 -7.58 5.26 1.29
CA LYS A 29 -8.99 5.06 0.94
C LYS A 29 -9.19 4.43 -0.46
N ASP A 30 -8.41 4.89 -1.44
CA ASP A 30 -8.53 4.49 -2.83
C ASP A 30 -7.94 3.08 -3.03
N THR A 31 -6.73 2.84 -2.52
CA THR A 31 -6.05 1.56 -2.65
C THR A 31 -6.76 0.44 -1.88
N THR A 32 -7.42 0.75 -0.76
CA THR A 32 -8.30 -0.22 -0.07
C THR A 32 -9.39 -0.73 -1.01
N SER A 33 -10.00 0.15 -1.80
CA SER A 33 -11.04 -0.23 -2.76
C SER A 33 -10.49 -1.11 -3.89
N ILE A 34 -9.27 -0.80 -4.36
CA ILE A 34 -8.58 -1.57 -5.39
C ILE A 34 -8.29 -3.00 -4.91
N VAL A 35 -7.66 -3.14 -3.74
CA VAL A 35 -7.30 -4.45 -3.16
C VAL A 35 -8.54 -5.30 -2.88
N SER A 36 -9.59 -4.68 -2.32
CA SER A 36 -10.84 -5.38 -1.96
C SER A 36 -11.57 -5.97 -3.17
N MET A 37 -11.41 -5.39 -4.36
CA MET A 37 -12.03 -5.91 -5.58
C MET A 37 -11.29 -7.10 -6.18
N VAL A 38 -9.99 -7.24 -5.88
CA VAL A 38 -9.16 -8.24 -6.52
C VAL A 38 -8.84 -9.41 -5.58
N TYR A 39 -8.75 -9.21 -4.27
CA TYR A 39 -8.48 -10.31 -3.32
C TYR A 39 -9.63 -10.53 -2.37
N ALA A 40 -9.98 -11.80 -2.16
CA ALA A 40 -10.73 -12.20 -0.98
C ALA A 40 -9.82 -12.18 0.25
N GLN A 41 -10.39 -11.89 1.42
CA GLN A 41 -9.64 -11.86 2.68
C GLN A 41 -8.91 -13.19 2.96
N SER A 42 -9.52 -14.33 2.61
CA SER A 42 -8.90 -15.65 2.75
C SER A 42 -7.69 -15.86 1.84
N GLU A 43 -7.72 -15.33 0.61
CA GLU A 43 -6.61 -15.47 -0.35
C GLU A 43 -5.37 -14.69 0.12
N ILE A 44 -5.56 -13.49 0.67
CA ILE A 44 -4.46 -12.63 1.10
C ILE A 44 -3.88 -13.07 2.46
N LEU A 45 -4.70 -13.65 3.34
CA LEU A 45 -4.25 -14.29 4.58
C LEU A 45 -3.31 -15.47 4.31
N GLN A 46 -3.56 -16.25 3.26
CA GLN A 46 -2.67 -17.35 2.84
C GLN A 46 -1.30 -16.86 2.37
N LYS A 47 -1.16 -15.57 2.05
CA LYS A 47 0.10 -14.92 1.67
C LYS A 47 0.79 -14.21 2.86
N GLU A 48 0.42 -14.58 4.09
CA GLU A 48 0.96 -14.07 5.35
C GLU A 48 0.65 -12.59 5.65
N VAL A 49 -0.37 -12.02 4.99
CA VAL A 49 -0.87 -10.68 5.30
C VAL A 49 -2.05 -10.81 6.25
N TYR A 50 -1.82 -10.49 7.52
CA TYR A 50 -2.78 -10.74 8.60
C TYR A 50 -3.55 -9.48 9.02
N LEU A 51 -2.97 -8.31 8.80
CA LEU A 51 -3.53 -7.05 9.22
C LEU A 51 -3.70 -6.11 8.03
N PHE A 52 -4.82 -5.41 8.01
CA PHE A 52 -5.17 -4.40 7.03
C PHE A 52 -5.42 -3.12 7.78
N GLU A 53 -4.62 -2.10 7.50
CA GLU A 53 -4.73 -0.81 8.18
C GLU A 53 -4.86 0.30 7.15
N ARG A 54 -5.56 1.37 7.56
CA ARG A 54 -5.63 2.59 6.77
C ARG A 54 -4.65 3.63 7.30
N LEU A 55 -3.97 4.31 6.39
CA LEU A 55 -2.98 5.35 6.70
C LEU A 55 -3.60 6.52 7.49
N ASP A 56 -4.86 6.85 7.23
CA ASP A 56 -5.62 7.90 7.92
C ASP A 56 -6.19 7.47 9.29
N SER A 57 -6.01 6.22 9.71
CA SER A 57 -6.52 5.75 11.00
C SER A 57 -5.60 6.19 12.14
N ALA A 58 -6.17 6.97 13.07
CA ALA A 58 -5.50 7.38 14.30
C ALA A 58 -5.47 6.26 15.35
N GLY A 59 -4.45 6.24 16.20
CA GLY A 59 -4.36 5.33 17.35
C GLY A 59 -3.86 3.90 17.06
N ARG A 60 -3.19 3.69 15.93
CA ARG A 60 -2.60 2.39 15.57
C ARG A 60 -1.54 1.94 16.58
N GLU A 61 -1.61 0.68 16.98
CA GLU A 61 -0.69 0.04 17.93
C GLU A 61 0.65 -0.26 17.26
N THR A 62 1.74 0.01 17.97
CA THR A 62 3.10 -0.29 17.48
C THR A 62 3.33 -1.79 17.48
N MET A 63 3.54 -2.39 16.30
CA MET A 63 3.79 -3.83 16.17
C MET A 63 5.13 -4.09 15.48
N LYS A 64 6.20 -4.02 16.29
CA LYS A 64 7.61 -4.15 15.82
C LYS A 64 7.99 -5.49 15.21
N HIS A 65 7.14 -6.51 15.31
CA HIS A 65 7.39 -7.85 14.74
C HIS A 65 6.73 -8.05 13.37
N LEU A 66 6.08 -7.02 12.83
CA LEU A 66 5.38 -7.07 11.56
C LEU A 66 6.14 -6.31 10.49
N LYS A 67 6.20 -6.92 9.30
CA LYS A 67 6.60 -6.22 8.09
C LYS A 67 5.42 -5.41 7.57
N CYS A 68 5.63 -4.13 7.30
CA CYS A 68 4.63 -3.26 6.71
C CYS A 68 4.89 -3.09 5.21
N ILE A 69 3.84 -3.42 4.46
CA ILE A 69 3.75 -3.15 3.05
C ILE A 69 2.83 -1.94 2.90
N ALA A 70 3.36 -0.80 2.46
CA ALA A 70 2.57 0.39 2.20
C ALA A 70 2.15 0.42 0.72
N PHE A 71 0.86 0.22 0.45
CA PHE A 71 0.28 0.38 -0.88
C PHE A 71 -0.66 1.58 -0.89
N VAL A 72 -0.13 2.73 -1.30
CA VAL A 72 -0.83 4.01 -1.27
C VAL A 72 -0.59 4.80 -2.57
N ARG A 73 -1.51 5.70 -2.90
CA ARG A 73 -1.35 6.64 -4.01
C ARG A 73 -0.32 7.72 -3.64
N PRO A 74 0.49 8.20 -4.59
CA PRO A 74 1.50 9.24 -4.35
C PRO A 74 0.86 10.64 -4.28
N THR A 75 -0.01 10.86 -3.30
CA THR A 75 -0.59 12.19 -3.00
C THR A 75 0.20 12.87 -1.90
N LYS A 76 0.23 14.20 -1.88
CA LYS A 76 0.94 14.98 -0.83
C LYS A 76 0.52 14.59 0.58
N GLU A 77 -0.78 14.39 0.78
CA GLU A 77 -1.34 13.96 2.06
C GLU A 77 -0.80 12.58 2.49
N ASN A 78 -0.78 11.60 1.58
CA ASN A 78 -0.24 10.28 1.86
C ASN A 78 1.28 10.33 2.14
N VAL A 79 2.03 11.18 1.42
CA VAL A 79 3.47 11.39 1.66
C VAL A 79 3.70 11.87 3.09
N GLU A 80 2.94 12.88 3.53
CA GLU A 80 3.07 13.48 4.85
C GLU A 80 2.71 12.48 5.96
N LEU A 81 1.63 11.72 5.79
CA LEU A 81 1.22 10.69 6.74
C LEU A 81 2.26 9.56 6.83
N LEU A 82 2.81 9.13 5.70
CA LEU A 82 3.89 8.13 5.67
C LEU A 82 5.16 8.65 6.35
N ALA A 83 5.54 9.91 6.11
CA ALA A 83 6.70 10.51 6.75
C ALA A 83 6.53 10.58 8.28
N GLN A 84 5.32 10.86 8.78
CA GLN A 84 5.02 10.80 10.21
C GLN A 84 5.13 9.38 10.76
N GLU A 85 4.69 8.39 9.98
CA GLU A 85 4.76 6.98 10.37
C GLU A 85 6.21 6.47 10.48
N LEU A 86 7.06 6.84 9.52
CA LEU A 86 8.49 6.49 9.51
C LEU A 86 9.21 7.01 10.76
N ARG A 87 8.93 8.26 11.17
CA ARG A 87 9.51 8.85 12.39
C ARG A 87 9.11 8.12 13.67
N MET A 88 7.93 7.51 13.71
CA MET A 88 7.42 6.79 14.89
C MET A 88 7.84 5.31 14.95
N SER A 89 8.43 4.76 13.88
CA SER A 89 8.92 3.37 13.80
C SER A 89 7.93 2.30 14.23
N LYS A 90 6.68 2.43 13.79
CA LYS A 90 5.67 1.44 14.17
C LYS A 90 5.82 0.11 13.45
N TYR A 91 6.48 0.09 12.29
CA TYR A 91 6.67 -1.08 11.42
C TYR A 91 7.96 -0.97 10.57
N ASP A 92 8.38 -2.08 9.93
CA ASP A 92 9.39 -2.07 8.84
C ASP A 92 8.70 -1.78 7.50
N PHE A 93 9.14 -0.79 6.70
CA PHE A 93 8.38 -0.29 5.54
C PHE A 93 8.95 -0.71 4.18
N SER A 94 8.06 -1.04 3.22
CA SER A 94 8.32 -0.88 1.78
C SER A 94 7.40 0.19 1.22
N ASN A 95 7.92 1.25 0.61
CA ASN A 95 7.15 2.45 0.25
C ASN A 95 7.35 2.88 -1.21
N VAL A 96 6.56 3.79 -1.78
CA VAL A 96 6.65 4.17 -3.22
C VAL A 96 6.34 5.63 -3.39
N ILE A 97 7.20 6.40 -4.09
CA ILE A 97 6.94 7.84 -4.26
C ILE A 97 7.77 8.54 -5.35
N SER A 98 7.36 9.75 -5.74
CA SER A 98 8.04 10.58 -6.76
C SER A 98 9.44 11.04 -6.31
N LYS A 99 10.37 11.34 -7.22
CA LYS A 99 11.76 11.73 -6.86
C LYS A 99 11.87 12.88 -5.84
N GLN A 100 10.92 13.81 -5.80
CA GLN A 100 10.91 14.89 -4.82
C GLN A 100 10.42 14.38 -3.46
N ASP A 101 9.34 13.61 -3.46
CA ASP A 101 8.77 13.02 -2.25
C ASP A 101 9.68 11.94 -1.66
N VAL A 102 10.52 11.27 -2.47
CA VAL A 102 11.50 10.27 -2.01
C VAL A 102 12.47 10.93 -1.05
N LYS A 103 12.85 12.19 -1.33
CA LYS A 103 13.72 12.94 -0.44
C LYS A 103 13.04 13.22 0.89
N VAL A 104 11.77 13.62 0.86
CA VAL A 104 10.98 13.88 2.08
C VAL A 104 10.87 12.63 2.93
N LEU A 105 10.62 11.47 2.33
CA LEU A 105 10.59 10.20 3.04
C LEU A 105 11.96 9.78 3.55
N ALA A 106 13.02 9.94 2.74
CA ALA A 106 14.39 9.61 3.15
C ALA A 106 14.87 10.49 4.32
N GLU A 107 14.49 11.76 4.34
CA GLU A 107 14.75 12.67 5.48
C GLU A 107 13.91 12.32 6.72
N ALA A 108 12.80 11.60 6.56
CA ALA A 108 11.93 11.20 7.66
C ALA A 108 12.27 9.79 8.20
N ASP A 109 13.08 9.01 7.50
CA ASP A 109 13.49 7.66 7.89
C ASP A 109 14.74 7.68 8.79
N ASP A 110 14.62 8.32 9.96
CA ASP A 110 15.71 8.42 10.96
C ASP A 110 16.18 7.05 11.47
N GLN A 111 15.37 6.00 11.29
CA GLN A 111 15.64 4.65 11.79
C GLN A 111 16.05 3.64 10.71
N GLU A 112 16.19 4.10 9.46
CA GLU A 112 16.60 3.28 8.31
C GLU A 112 15.74 2.00 8.15
N VAL A 113 14.42 2.13 8.38
CA VAL A 113 13.49 0.99 8.33
C VAL A 113 12.96 0.72 6.93
N VAL A 114 13.12 1.66 5.99
CA VAL A 114 12.68 1.47 4.59
C VAL A 114 13.62 0.52 3.87
N ARG A 115 13.10 -0.63 3.43
CA ARG A 115 13.89 -1.65 2.72
C ARG A 115 13.86 -1.49 1.21
N GLU A 116 12.70 -1.17 0.66
CA GLU A 116 12.50 -1.16 -0.79
C GLU A 116 11.43 -0.16 -1.23
N VAL A 117 11.62 0.38 -2.44
CA VAL A 117 10.68 1.30 -3.08
C VAL A 117 10.41 0.92 -4.54
N GLN A 118 9.14 0.62 -4.90
CA GLN A 118 8.75 0.13 -6.23
C GLN A 118 7.49 0.78 -6.81
N GLU A 119 7.51 1.25 -8.06
CA GLU A 119 6.30 1.80 -8.70
C GLU A 119 5.34 0.71 -9.23
N PHE A 120 4.07 0.78 -8.82
CA PHE A 120 3.01 -0.11 -9.26
C PHE A 120 1.90 0.65 -10.01
N PHE A 121 1.76 0.39 -11.31
CA PHE A 121 0.80 1.07 -12.20
C PHE A 121 -0.59 0.41 -12.18
N GLY A 122 -1.16 0.24 -10.99
CA GLY A 122 -2.46 -0.40 -10.73
C GLY A 122 -3.55 0.55 -10.23
N ASP A 123 -3.52 1.82 -10.63
CA ASP A 123 -4.39 2.89 -10.11
C ASP A 123 -5.80 2.88 -10.73
N TYR A 124 -6.51 1.75 -10.61
CA TYR A 124 -7.89 1.58 -11.06
C TYR A 124 -8.58 0.45 -10.29
N VAL A 125 -9.90 0.52 -10.23
CA VAL A 125 -10.73 -0.52 -9.61
C VAL A 125 -11.17 -1.50 -10.70
N ALA A 126 -10.66 -2.73 -10.64
CA ALA A 126 -10.98 -3.78 -11.60
C ALA A 126 -12.33 -4.44 -11.27
N VAL A 127 -13.39 -4.05 -12.00
CA VAL A 127 -14.77 -4.53 -11.78
C VAL A 127 -14.99 -5.90 -12.43
N SER A 128 -14.41 -6.12 -13.60
CA SER A 128 -14.45 -7.40 -14.32
C SER A 128 -13.13 -7.61 -15.07
N PRO A 129 -12.86 -8.81 -15.62
CA PRO A 129 -11.62 -9.07 -16.37
C PRO A 129 -11.33 -8.08 -17.49
N HIS A 130 -12.34 -7.42 -18.05
CA HIS A 130 -12.21 -6.48 -19.16
C HIS A 130 -12.83 -5.11 -18.86
N LEU A 131 -13.20 -4.84 -17.60
CA LEU A 131 -13.83 -3.59 -17.18
C LEU A 131 -13.15 -3.06 -15.92
N PHE A 132 -12.75 -1.80 -15.96
CA PHE A 132 -12.26 -1.08 -14.80
C PHE A 132 -12.96 0.27 -14.67
N THR A 133 -12.91 0.83 -13.47
CA THR A 133 -13.33 2.21 -13.18
C THR A 133 -12.22 2.95 -12.44
N LEU A 134 -12.11 4.25 -12.66
CA LEU A 134 -11.20 5.12 -11.90
C LEU A 134 -11.82 5.56 -10.56
N ASN A 135 -13.06 5.13 -10.27
CA ASN A 135 -13.80 5.48 -9.06
C ASN A 135 -13.94 7.00 -8.83
N ILE A 136 -13.99 7.79 -9.92
CA ILE A 136 -14.17 9.24 -9.87
C ILE A 136 -15.66 9.55 -9.79
N ASN A 137 -16.15 9.85 -8.59
CA ASN A 137 -17.58 10.08 -8.34
C ASN A 137 -18.10 11.45 -8.84
N ARG A 138 -17.20 12.37 -9.26
CA ARG A 138 -17.56 13.70 -9.77
C ARG A 138 -16.60 14.14 -10.87
N CYS A 139 -16.88 13.76 -12.11
CA CYS A 139 -16.39 14.52 -13.26
C CYS A 139 -17.51 15.46 -13.68
N CYS A 140 -17.23 16.77 -13.65
CA CYS A 140 -18.10 17.90 -14.02
C CYS A 140 -19.11 18.37 -12.96
N GLN A 141 -18.72 19.40 -12.20
CA GLN A 141 -19.52 20.58 -11.89
C GLN A 141 -18.63 21.81 -11.96
#